data_AF-A0A7X3G030-F1
#
_entry.id   AF-A0A7X3G030-F1
#
_cell.length_a   1.000
_cell.length_b   1.000
_cell.length_c   1.000
_cell.angle_alpha   90.00
_cell.angle_beta   90.00
_cell.angle_gamma   90.00
#
_symmetry.space_group_name_H-M   'P 1'
#
loop_
_entity.id
_entity.type
_entity.pdbx_description
1 polymer ?
#
loop_
_entity_poly.entity_id
_entity_poly.type
_entity_poly.pdbx_seq_one_letter_code
_entity_poly.pdbx_strand_id
1 'polypeptide(L)' 'MIIKQTSIPGTSFQRRQYDDGTVLDRRNVYLTPQQWLNAKKLAMMHEISVSQVIGQVIDQAVVTAKHTLRG' A
#
# COMPACT_ATOMS: atom_id res chain seq x y z
N MET A 1 -0.44 -7.41 24.82
CA MET A 1 -0.21 -6.63 23.59
C MET A 1 -1.36 -5.64 23.46
N ILE A 2 -1.09 -4.33 23.60
CA ILE A 2 -2.13 -3.30 23.52
C ILE A 2 -1.94 -2.54 22.20
N ILE A 3 -2.92 -2.62 21.29
CA ILE A 3 -2.84 -1.95 19.99
C ILE A 3 -3.61 -0.63 20.08
N LYS A 4 -2.94 0.50 19.89
CA LYS A 4 -3.59 1.81 19.78
C LYS A 4 -3.82 2.13 18.30
N GLN A 5 -5.09 2.14 17.88
CA GLN A 5 -5.49 2.53 16.54
C GLN A 5 -5.82 4.02 16.54
N THR A 6 -5.10 4.80 15.73
CA THR A 6 -5.41 6.23 15.53
C THR A 6 -5.80 6.45 14.08
N SER A 7 -7.02 6.94 13.86
CA SER A 7 -7.44 7.45 12.55
C SER A 7 -6.76 8.80 12.33
N ILE A 8 -6.18 9.02 11.15
CA ILE A 8 -5.61 10.33 10.80
C ILE A 8 -6.70 11.18 10.13
N PRO A 9 -7.09 12.32 10.72
CA PRO A 9 -8.14 13.17 10.18
C PRO A 9 -7.88 13.55 8.72
N GLY A 10 -8.92 13.47 7.88
CA GLY A 10 -8.86 13.85 6.47
C GLY A 10 -8.18 12.84 5.53
N THR A 11 -7.86 11.64 6.00
CA THR A 11 -7.21 10.61 5.17
C THR A 11 -7.82 9.22 5.37
N SER A 12 -7.72 8.35 4.36
CA SER A 12 -8.02 6.91 4.49
C SER A 12 -6.88 6.12 5.14
N PHE A 13 -6.13 6.79 6.02
CA PHE A 13 -4.90 6.30 6.63
C PHE A 13 -5.17 5.85 8.07
N GLN A 14 -4.76 4.63 8.39
CA GLN A 14 -4.76 4.13 9.76
C GLN A 14 -3.32 3.85 10.18
N ARG A 15 -2.85 4.55 11.20
CA ARG A 15 -1.57 4.27 11.84
C ARG A 15 -1.80 3.32 13.01
N ARG A 16 -1.08 2.20 13.04
CA ARG A 16 -0.98 1.31 14.20
C ARG A 16 0.45 1.36 14.70
N GLN A 17 0.61 1.74 15.95
CA GLN A 17 1.89 1.66 16.64
C GLN A 17 1.83 0.47 17.59
N TYR A 18 2.85 -0.38 17.52
CA TYR A 18 3.03 -1.51 18.41
C TYR A 18 3.90 -1.12 19.61
N ASP A 19 3.82 -1.90 20.69
CA ASP A 19 4.55 -1.64 21.95
C ASP A 19 6.08 -1.69 21.76
N ASP A 20 6.58 -2.35 20.70
CA ASP A 20 7.99 -2.44 20.31
C ASP A 20 8.48 -1.22 19.50
N GLY A 21 7.61 -0.23 19.26
CA GLY A 21 7.91 0.96 18.48
C GLY A 21 7.73 0.78 16.97
N THR A 22 7.40 -0.41 16.48
CA THR A 22 7.08 -0.61 15.06
C THR A 22 5.78 0.12 14.68
N VAL A 23 5.75 0.67 13.46
CA VAL A 23 4.62 1.43 12.95
C VAL A 23 4.11 0.75 11.68
N LEU A 24 2.84 0.35 11.70
CA LEU A 24 2.12 -0.13 10.53
C LEU A 24 1.17 0.96 10.04
N ASP A 25 1.51 1.51 8.89
CA ASP A 25 0.72 2.51 8.19
C ASP A 25 -0.18 1.82 7.14
N ARG A 26 -1.47 1.68 7.44
CA ARG A 26 -2.46 1.13 6.51
C ARG A 26 -3.09 2.25 5.70
N ARG A 27 -3.20 2.04 4.38
CA ARG A 27 -3.92 2.94 3.46
C ARG A 27 -5.00 2.15 2.74
N ASN A 28 -6.20 2.69 2.68
CA ASN A 28 -7.21 2.14 1.78
C ASN A 28 -6.88 2.58 0.35
N VAL A 29 -6.81 1.61 -0.56
CA VAL A 29 -6.63 1.84 -2.00
C VAL A 29 -7.93 1.47 -2.70
N TYR A 30 -8.42 2.37 -3.53
CA TYR A 30 -9.61 2.12 -4.34
C TYR A 30 -9.16 1.70 -5.73
N LEU A 31 -9.64 0.53 -6.17
CA LEU A 31 -9.32 -0.05 -7.46
C LEU A 31 -10.61 -0.30 -8.24
N THR A 32 -10.54 -0.15 -9.56
CA THR A 32 -11.62 -0.64 -10.42
C THR A 32 -11.66 -2.16 -10.39
N PRO A 33 -12.80 -2.79 -10.73
CA PRO A 33 -12.90 -4.25 -10.79
C PRO A 33 -11.82 -4.89 -11.69
N GLN A 34 -11.49 -4.24 -12.81
CA GLN A 34 -10.46 -4.72 -13.73
C GLN A 34 -9.05 -4.64 -13.11
N GLN A 35 -8.72 -3.55 -12.42
CA GLN A 35 -7.44 -3.41 -11.72
C GLN A 35 -7.28 -4.46 -10.63
N TRP A 36 -8.34 -4.76 -9.89
CA TRP A 36 -8.35 -5.80 -8.87
C TRP A 36 -8.09 -7.20 -9.46
N LEU A 37 -8.73 -7.53 -10.59
CA LEU A 37 -8.51 -8.81 -11.27
C LEU A 37 -7.06 -8.93 -11.76
N ASN A 38 -6.49 -7.87 -12.32
CA ASN A 38 -5.10 -7.87 -12.78
C ASN A 38 -4.13 -8.05 -11.60
N ALA A 39 -4.36 -7.38 -10.49
CA ALA A 39 -3.54 -7.52 -9.28
C ALA A 39 -3.57 -8.96 -8.73
N LYS A 40 -4.72 -9.63 -8.76
CA LYS A 40 -4.81 -11.06 -8.38
C LYS A 40 -4.02 -11.98 -9.31
N LYS A 41 -4.09 -11.74 -10.62
CA LYS A 41 -3.33 -12.54 -11.60
C LYS A 41 -1.82 -12.41 -11.37
N LEU A 42 -1.35 -11.18 -11.14
CA LEU A 42 0.06 -10.92 -10.82
C LEU A 42 0.48 -11.57 -9.50
N ALA A 43 -0.35 -11.45 -8.47
CA ALA A 43 -0.10 -12.08 -7.17
C ALA A 43 0.07 -13.61 -7.30
N MET A 44 -0.81 -14.25 -8.07
CA MET A 44 -0.75 -15.69 -8.34
C MET A 44 0.49 -16.06 -9.17
N MET A 45 0.84 -15.28 -10.20
CA MET A 45 1.98 -15.55 -11.06
C MET A 45 3.33 -15.46 -10.33
N HIS A 46 3.43 -14.58 -9.34
CA HIS A 46 4.66 -14.32 -8.60
C HIS A 46 4.67 -14.94 -7.19
N GLU A 47 3.65 -15.71 -6.81
CA GLU A 47 3.50 -16.31 -5.48
C GLU A 47 3.62 -15.32 -4.31
N ILE A 48 3.13 -14.09 -4.53
CA ILE A 48 3.13 -13.02 -3.52
C ILE A 48 1.71 -12.56 -3.20
N SER A 49 1.54 -11.83 -2.09
CA SER A 49 0.24 -11.27 -1.73
C SER A 49 -0.19 -10.13 -2.68
N VAL A 50 -1.49 -9.97 -2.88
CA VAL A 50 -2.05 -8.87 -3.69
C VAL A 50 -1.64 -7.49 -3.12
N SER A 51 -1.54 -7.37 -1.79
CA SER A 51 -1.07 -6.14 -1.14
C SER A 51 0.39 -5.83 -1.49
N GLN A 52 1.26 -6.83 -1.61
CA GLN A 52 2.65 -6.64 -2.06
C GLN A 52 2.72 -6.20 -3.51
N VAL A 53 1.90 -6.78 -4.40
CA VAL A 53 1.78 -6.32 -5.80
C VAL A 53 1.39 -4.85 -5.85
N ILE A 54 0.36 -4.45 -5.11
CA ILE A 54 -0.11 -3.06 -5.08
C ILE A 54 1.00 -2.13 -4.55
N GLY A 55 1.71 -2.53 -3.49
CA GLY A 55 2.84 -1.78 -2.96
C GLY A 55 3.93 -1.55 -4.01
N GLN A 56 4.38 -2.60 -4.69
CA GLN A 56 5.42 -2.52 -5.73
C GLN A 56 5.02 -1.60 -6.89
N VAL A 57 3.76 -1.69 -7.34
CA VAL A 57 3.25 -0.82 -8.42
C VAL A 57 3.25 0.65 -8.00
N ILE A 58 2.84 0.95 -6.76
CA ILE A 58 2.88 2.31 -6.22
C ILE A 58 4.32 2.81 -6.14
N ASP A 59 5.23 2.00 -5.62
CA ASP A 59 6.65 2.36 -5.50
C ASP A 59 7.28 2.66 -6.87
N GLN A 60 7.01 1.83 -7.87
CA GLN A 60 7.50 2.02 -9.24
C GLN A 60 6.91 3.27 -9.89
N ALA A 61 5.63 3.57 -9.66
CA ALA A 61 5.00 4.80 -10.13
C ALA A 61 5.63 6.05 -9.49
N VAL A 62 5.93 6.01 -8.19
CA VAL A 62 6.61 7.10 -7.47
C VAL A 62 8.02 7.32 -7.99
N VAL A 63 8.78 6.25 -8.23
CA VAL A 63 10.14 6.33 -8.81
C VAL A 63 10.08 6.95 -10.20
N THR A 64 9.19 6.45 -11.06
CA THR A 64 9.00 6.99 -12.41
C THR A 64 8.66 8.49 -12.38
N ALA A 65 7.71 8.89 -11.53
CA ALA A 65 7.32 10.29 -11.39
C ALA A 65 8.50 11.19 -10.95
N LYS A 66 9.34 10.72 -10.02
CA LYS A 66 10.53 11.46 -9.57
C LYS A 66 11.57 11.63 -10.69
N HIS A 67 11.70 10.65 -11.58
CA HIS A 67 12.58 10.75 -12.74
C HIS A 67 12.05 11.73 -13.80
N THR A 68 10.75 11.70 -14.08
CA THR A 68 10.11 12.62 -15.03
C THR A 68 10.16 14.08 -14.58
N LEU A 69 10.15 14.35 -13.27
CA LEU A 69 10.22 15.72 -12.73
C LEU A 69 11.65 16.30 -12.67
N ARG A 70 12.68 15.49 -12.99
CA ARG A 70 14.10 15.90 -12.97
C ARG A 70 14.71 16.03 -14.37
N GLY A 71 13.99 15.68 -15.42
CA GLY A 71 14.37 15.88 -16.82
C GLY A 71 13.60 17.04 -17.43
#